data_AF-A0AAD9PTD0-F1
#
_entry.id   AF-A0AAD9PTD0-F1
#
_cell.length_a   1.000
_cell.length_b   1.000
_cell.length_c   1.000
_cell.angle_alpha   90.00
_cell.angle_beta   90.00
_cell.angle_gamma   90.00
#
_symmetry.space_group_name_H-M   'P 1'
#
loop_
_entity.id
_entity.type
_entity.pdbx_description
1 polymer ?
#
loop_
_entity_poly.entity_id
_entity_poly.type
_entity_poly.pdbx_seq_one_letter_code
_entity_poly.pdbx_strand_id
1 'polypeptide(L)'
;MRKIDTRTKEKPISDDLRNINSAVEELMKQNSMSPENDPFNYLWMANGVLYAVSVAFLLMKGWKKQRNDIPETISKTGKEKCVYEEKVKGIRRSISMAKAELERIKENRKITTKGRKNRKELAEECKTISSSTLVNFMEKQKTRLRKLKKSFLRQKKEREARELNKQFEMDTGKVYETFNNLIAKDKDNENRARYTNNLKERQGGEFEKFKNIEEASKFWKEL
;
A
#
# COMPACT_ATOMS: atom_id res chain seq x y z
N MET A 1 0.84 -15.03 -18.50
CA MET A 1 0.64 -15.10 -17.03
C MET A 1 -0.77 -15.67 -16.76
N ARG A 2 -0.91 -16.84 -16.12
CA ARG A 2 -2.23 -17.47 -15.86
C ARG A 2 -2.93 -16.75 -14.69
N LYS A 3 -4.17 -16.29 -14.89
CA LYS A 3 -4.93 -15.51 -13.87
C LYS A 3 -5.54 -16.39 -12.77
N ILE A 4 -5.88 -17.64 -13.07
CA ILE A 4 -6.47 -18.60 -12.13
C ILE A 4 -5.68 -19.91 -12.23
N ASP A 5 -5.27 -20.44 -11.08
CA ASP A 5 -4.63 -21.75 -11.00
C ASP A 5 -5.69 -22.86 -11.19
N THR A 6 -5.51 -23.65 -12.24
CA THR A 6 -6.40 -24.75 -12.62
C THR A 6 -6.15 -26.06 -11.87
N ARG A 7 -5.14 -26.11 -10.97
CA ARG A 7 -4.93 -27.28 -10.10
C ARG A 7 -6.07 -27.43 -9.08
N THR A 8 -6.67 -28.62 -9.04
CA THR A 8 -7.73 -29.00 -8.09
C THR A 8 -7.29 -30.15 -7.20
N LYS A 9 -7.85 -30.20 -5.97
CA LYS A 9 -7.70 -31.34 -5.05
C LYS A 9 -8.74 -32.44 -5.31
N GLU A 10 -9.88 -32.05 -5.89
CA GLU A 10 -10.98 -32.95 -6.26
C GLU A 10 -10.97 -33.20 -7.78
N LYS A 11 -11.34 -34.42 -8.16
CA LYS A 11 -11.38 -34.86 -9.56
C LYS A 11 -12.79 -34.65 -10.11
N PRO A 12 -12.96 -34.07 -11.32
CA PRO A 12 -14.26 -33.97 -11.96
C PRO A 12 -14.93 -35.34 -12.16
N ILE A 13 -16.26 -35.39 -12.06
CA ILE A 13 -17.08 -36.59 -12.30
C ILE A 13 -17.16 -36.85 -13.82
N SER A 14 -17.44 -38.09 -14.25
CA SER A 14 -17.50 -38.43 -15.70
C SER A 14 -18.48 -37.56 -16.48
N ASP A 15 -19.61 -37.19 -15.89
CA ASP A 15 -20.61 -36.32 -16.51
C ASP A 15 -20.12 -34.88 -16.66
N ASP A 16 -19.36 -34.39 -15.68
CA ASP A 16 -18.72 -33.07 -15.76
C ASP A 16 -17.66 -33.04 -16.88
N LEU A 17 -16.89 -34.12 -17.03
CA LEU A 17 -15.91 -34.25 -18.13
C LEU A 17 -16.59 -34.28 -19.49
N ARG A 18 -17.75 -34.96 -19.61
CA ARG A 18 -18.53 -34.98 -20.84
C ARG A 18 -18.99 -33.57 -21.22
N ASN A 19 -19.51 -32.82 -20.25
CA ASN A 19 -19.97 -31.45 -20.47
C ASN A 19 -18.82 -30.49 -20.82
N ILE A 20 -17.67 -30.61 -20.16
CA ILE A 20 -16.46 -29.83 -20.48
C ILE A 20 -15.99 -30.13 -21.91
N ASN A 21 -15.91 -31.41 -22.29
CA ASN A 21 -15.46 -31.80 -23.63
C ASN A 21 -16.43 -31.31 -24.71
N SER A 22 -17.75 -31.44 -24.50
CA SER A 22 -18.75 -30.90 -25.44
C SER A 22 -18.61 -29.38 -25.61
N ALA A 23 -18.40 -28.64 -24.53
CA ALA A 23 -18.21 -27.19 -24.59
C ALA A 23 -16.90 -26.81 -25.31
N VAL A 24 -15.81 -27.55 -25.09
CA VAL A 24 -14.54 -27.34 -25.81
C VAL A 24 -14.72 -27.61 -27.31
N GLU A 25 -15.39 -28.70 -27.69
CA GLU A 25 -15.63 -29.05 -29.09
C GLU A 25 -16.50 -28.00 -29.81
N GLU A 26 -17.55 -27.50 -29.18
CA GLU A 26 -18.39 -26.43 -29.74
C GLU A 26 -17.62 -25.13 -29.94
N LEU A 27 -16.82 -24.72 -28.95
CA LEU A 27 -16.00 -23.52 -29.04
C LEU A 27 -14.87 -23.65 -30.08
N MET A 28 -14.30 -24.85 -30.23
CA MET A 28 -13.30 -25.11 -31.28
C MET A 28 -13.93 -25.06 -32.67
N LYS A 29 -15.16 -25.58 -32.85
CA LYS A 29 -15.91 -25.50 -34.12
C LYS A 29 -16.26 -24.07 -34.51
N GLN A 30 -16.60 -23.20 -33.56
CA GLN A 30 -16.93 -21.80 -33.81
C GLN A 30 -15.73 -20.96 -34.30
N ASN A 31 -14.51 -21.35 -33.95
CA ASN A 31 -13.30 -20.61 -34.32
C ASN A 31 -12.72 -21.02 -35.69
N SER A 32 -13.32 -22.00 -36.39
CA SER A 32 -13.04 -22.36 -37.79
C SER A 32 -11.55 -22.46 -38.20
N MET A 33 -10.68 -22.90 -37.29
CA MET A 33 -9.25 -23.09 -37.57
C MET A 33 -8.94 -24.56 -37.81
N SER A 34 -8.36 -24.88 -38.97
CA SER A 34 -7.85 -26.22 -39.27
C SER A 34 -6.39 -26.34 -38.82
N PRO A 35 -5.99 -27.44 -38.16
CA PRO A 35 -4.59 -27.72 -37.82
C PRO A 35 -3.67 -27.78 -39.05
N GLU A 36 -4.23 -28.04 -40.23
CA GLU A 36 -3.50 -28.26 -41.48
C GLU A 36 -2.98 -26.95 -42.10
N ASN A 37 -3.68 -25.84 -41.85
CA ASN A 37 -3.33 -24.53 -42.42
C ASN A 37 -2.39 -23.73 -41.50
N ASP A 38 -2.59 -23.82 -40.18
CA ASP A 38 -1.75 -23.14 -39.19
C ASP A 38 -1.72 -23.90 -37.84
N PRO A 39 -0.77 -24.85 -37.69
CA PRO A 39 -0.73 -25.73 -36.52
C PRO A 39 -0.38 -24.99 -35.22
N PHE A 40 0.39 -23.90 -35.29
CA PHE A 40 0.81 -23.15 -34.10
C PHE A 40 -0.31 -22.27 -33.56
N ASN A 41 -1.04 -21.58 -34.44
CA ASN A 41 -2.20 -20.81 -34.02
C ASN A 41 -3.36 -21.71 -33.60
N TYR A 42 -3.53 -22.87 -34.25
CA TYR A 42 -4.48 -23.88 -33.80
C TYR A 42 -4.15 -24.35 -32.37
N LEU A 43 -2.88 -24.68 -32.08
CA LEU A 43 -2.44 -25.12 -30.75
C LEU A 43 -2.58 -24.02 -29.69
N TRP A 44 -2.24 -22.78 -30.05
CA TRP A 44 -2.45 -21.62 -29.18
C TRP A 44 -3.93 -21.44 -28.85
N MET A 45 -4.80 -21.57 -29.85
CA MET A 45 -6.23 -21.42 -29.64
C MET A 45 -6.82 -22.58 -28.83
N ALA A 46 -6.46 -23.82 -29.14
CA ALA A 46 -6.87 -24.99 -28.38
C ALA A 46 -6.50 -24.86 -26.89
N ASN A 47 -5.27 -24.42 -26.59
CA ASN A 47 -4.83 -24.15 -25.23
C ASN A 47 -5.64 -23.02 -24.56
N GLY A 48 -5.98 -21.97 -25.31
CA GLY A 48 -6.82 -20.87 -24.84
C GLY A 48 -8.24 -21.31 -24.50
N VAL A 49 -8.89 -22.08 -25.39
CA VAL A 49 -10.24 -22.64 -25.17
C VAL A 49 -10.23 -23.58 -23.96
N LEU A 50 -9.28 -24.51 -23.90
CA LEU A 50 -9.17 -25.46 -22.78
C LEU A 50 -9.02 -24.73 -21.44
N TYR A 51 -8.17 -23.70 -21.38
CA TYR A 51 -8.00 -22.90 -20.19
C TYR A 51 -9.28 -22.13 -19.82
N ALA A 52 -9.95 -21.51 -20.80
CA ALA A 52 -11.17 -20.72 -20.56
C ALA A 52 -12.33 -21.60 -20.03
N VAL A 53 -12.59 -22.75 -20.68
CA VAL A 53 -13.64 -23.69 -20.26
C VAL A 53 -13.33 -24.28 -18.88
N SER A 54 -12.07 -24.65 -18.64
CA SER A 54 -11.65 -25.15 -17.32
C SER A 54 -11.85 -24.12 -16.23
N VAL A 55 -11.49 -22.86 -16.47
CA VAL A 55 -11.70 -21.78 -15.50
C VAL A 55 -13.19 -21.53 -15.28
N ALA A 56 -14.01 -21.48 -16.34
CA ALA A 56 -15.45 -21.30 -16.23
C ALA A 56 -16.10 -22.42 -15.40
N PHE A 57 -15.72 -23.68 -15.66
CA PHE A 57 -16.18 -24.82 -14.88
C PHE A 57 -15.83 -24.70 -13.39
N LEU A 58 -14.57 -24.37 -13.08
CA LEU A 58 -14.11 -24.20 -11.69
C LEU A 58 -14.84 -23.07 -10.96
N LEU A 59 -15.23 -22.01 -11.67
CA LEU A 59 -16.04 -20.92 -11.14
C LEU A 59 -17.50 -21.35 -10.93
N MET A 60 -18.09 -22.06 -11.89
CA MET A 60 -19.49 -22.54 -11.81
C MET A 60 -19.71 -23.55 -10.69
N LYS A 61 -18.74 -24.46 -10.45
CA LYS A 61 -18.79 -25.40 -9.32
C LYS A 61 -18.44 -24.76 -7.96
N GLY A 62 -18.02 -23.49 -7.95
CA GLY A 62 -17.60 -22.79 -6.74
C GLY A 62 -16.26 -23.25 -6.16
N TRP A 63 -15.53 -24.12 -6.88
CA TRP A 63 -14.22 -24.65 -6.46
C TRP A 63 -13.12 -23.59 -6.47
N LYS A 64 -13.30 -22.54 -7.27
CA LYS A 64 -12.47 -21.34 -7.24
C LYS A 64 -13.40 -20.13 -7.20
N LYS A 65 -13.03 -19.10 -6.44
CA LYS A 65 -13.69 -17.79 -6.50
C LYS A 65 -12.98 -16.94 -7.55
N GLN A 66 -13.75 -16.25 -8.38
CA GLN A 66 -13.20 -15.19 -9.20
C GLN A 66 -12.61 -14.16 -8.22
N ARG A 67 -11.30 -13.94 -8.31
CA ARG A 67 -10.72 -12.78 -7.63
C ARG A 67 -11.34 -11.59 -8.34
N ASN A 68 -12.32 -10.96 -7.70
CA ASN A 68 -12.69 -9.60 -8.02
C ASN A 68 -11.44 -8.79 -7.69
N ASP A 69 -10.56 -8.61 -8.66
CA ASP A 69 -9.43 -7.67 -8.60
C ASP A 69 -9.98 -6.23 -8.63
N ILE A 70 -10.90 -5.93 -7.73
CA ILE A 70 -11.01 -4.59 -7.18
C ILE A 70 -10.18 -4.69 -5.91
N PRO A 71 -8.98 -4.11 -5.85
CA PRO A 71 -8.19 -4.15 -4.63
C PRO A 71 -9.00 -3.43 -3.54
N GLU A 72 -9.59 -4.23 -2.65
CA GLU A 72 -10.36 -3.78 -1.49
C GLU A 72 -9.54 -2.82 -0.61
N THR A 73 -8.22 -2.90 -0.72
CA THR A 73 -7.22 -1.99 -0.16
C THR A 73 -7.26 -0.57 -0.76
N ILE A 74 -7.51 -0.39 -2.07
CA ILE A 74 -7.63 0.96 -2.67
C ILE A 74 -8.92 1.64 -2.22
N SER A 75 -10.02 0.89 -2.10
CA SER A 75 -11.31 1.46 -1.65
C SER A 75 -11.28 1.83 -0.14
N LYS A 76 -10.63 1.03 0.71
CA LYS A 76 -10.47 1.33 2.14
C LYS A 76 -9.53 2.52 2.38
N THR A 77 -8.39 2.58 1.69
CA THR A 77 -7.44 3.70 1.82
C THR A 77 -7.99 5.01 1.26
N GLY A 78 -8.75 4.96 0.16
CA GLY A 78 -9.45 6.12 -0.40
C GLY A 78 -10.50 6.67 0.57
N LYS A 79 -11.32 5.80 1.17
CA LYS A 79 -12.34 6.20 2.16
C LYS A 79 -11.73 6.88 3.39
N GLU A 80 -10.67 6.32 3.96
CA GLU A 80 -10.00 6.93 5.11
C GLU A 80 -9.35 8.28 4.78
N LYS A 81 -8.77 8.41 3.58
CA LYS A 81 -8.23 9.69 3.10
C LYS A 81 -9.33 10.73 2.98
N CYS A 82 -10.48 10.37 2.40
CA CYS A 82 -11.64 11.27 2.33
C CYS A 82 -12.10 11.72 3.72
N VAL A 83 -12.27 10.78 4.66
CA VAL A 83 -12.67 11.10 6.05
C VAL A 83 -11.66 12.03 6.73
N TYR A 84 -10.36 11.81 6.52
CA TYR A 84 -9.32 12.71 7.01
C TYR A 84 -9.41 14.10 6.40
N GLU A 85 -9.60 14.20 5.07
CA GLU A 85 -9.72 15.47 4.37
C GLU A 85 -10.95 16.26 4.82
N GLU A 86 -12.08 15.60 5.05
CA GLU A 86 -13.29 16.20 5.63
C GLU A 86 -13.05 16.76 7.02
N LYS A 87 -12.42 15.99 7.92
CA LYS A 87 -12.05 16.45 9.26
C LYS A 87 -11.10 17.66 9.21
N VAL A 88 -10.12 17.64 8.30
CA VAL A 88 -9.20 18.78 8.09
C VAL A 88 -9.95 20.01 7.58
N LYS A 89 -10.85 19.85 6.61
CA LYS A 89 -11.68 20.94 6.08
C LYS A 89 -12.56 21.53 7.18
N GLY A 90 -13.19 20.69 8.01
CA GLY A 90 -13.98 21.12 9.17
C GLY A 90 -13.16 21.98 10.13
N ILE A 91 -12.00 21.49 10.58
CA ILE A 91 -11.15 22.24 11.52
C ILE A 91 -10.65 23.56 10.90
N ARG A 92 -10.27 23.57 9.61
CA ARG A 92 -9.87 24.80 8.91
C ARG A 92 -11.01 25.81 8.82
N ARG A 93 -12.24 25.34 8.57
CA ARG A 93 -13.44 26.18 8.55
C ARG A 93 -13.66 26.82 9.93
N SER A 94 -13.59 26.05 11.02
CA SER A 94 -13.73 26.58 12.38
C SER A 94 -12.66 27.64 12.72
N ILE A 95 -11.40 27.40 12.32
CA ILE A 95 -10.32 28.40 12.50
C ILE A 95 -10.62 29.67 11.69
N SER A 96 -11.08 29.54 10.45
CA SER A 96 -11.41 30.67 9.58
C SER A 96 -12.57 31.50 10.13
N MET A 97 -13.62 30.84 10.62
CA MET A 97 -14.78 31.46 11.27
C MET A 97 -14.34 32.26 12.51
N ALA A 98 -13.55 31.65 13.40
CA ALA A 98 -13.08 32.32 14.60
C ALA A 98 -12.14 33.49 14.28
N LYS A 99 -11.27 33.36 13.26
CA LYS A 99 -10.42 34.45 12.80
C LYS A 99 -11.23 35.63 12.25
N ALA A 100 -12.24 35.37 11.42
CA ALA A 100 -13.10 36.43 10.89
C ALA A 100 -13.87 37.16 12.01
N GLU A 101 -14.33 36.42 13.03
CA GLU A 101 -15.03 36.97 14.19
C GLU A 101 -14.11 37.82 15.08
N LEU A 102 -12.85 37.41 15.21
CA LEU A 102 -11.80 38.13 15.93
C LEU A 102 -11.47 39.46 15.24
N GLU A 103 -11.21 39.45 13.94
CA GLU A 103 -10.91 40.68 13.18
C GLU A 103 -12.10 41.65 13.20
N ARG A 104 -13.33 41.13 13.11
CA ARG A 104 -14.55 41.93 13.28
C ARG A 104 -14.64 42.61 14.66
N ILE A 105 -14.25 41.92 15.75
CA ILE A 105 -14.22 42.52 17.10
C ILE A 105 -13.14 43.61 17.19
N LYS A 106 -11.95 43.35 16.64
CA LYS A 106 -10.85 44.33 16.65
C LYS A 106 -11.21 45.61 15.90
N GLU A 107 -11.89 45.48 14.76
CA GLU A 107 -12.26 46.59 13.89
C GLU A 107 -13.64 47.20 14.21
N ASN A 108 -14.34 46.70 15.24
CA ASN A 108 -15.70 47.13 15.63
C ASN A 108 -16.72 47.14 14.47
N ARG A 109 -16.58 46.23 13.50
CA ARG A 109 -17.45 46.18 12.32
C ARG A 109 -18.84 45.60 12.65
N LYS A 110 -19.87 46.07 11.95
CA LYS A 110 -21.24 45.53 12.06
C LYS A 110 -21.29 44.05 11.64
N ILE A 111 -22.15 43.27 12.31
CA ILE A 111 -22.28 41.84 12.01
C ILE A 111 -23.04 41.60 10.70
N THR A 112 -22.45 40.84 9.79
CA THR A 112 -23.09 40.43 8.53
C THR A 112 -24.04 39.25 8.75
N THR A 113 -24.92 38.98 7.77
CA THR A 113 -25.84 37.82 7.82
C THR A 113 -25.08 36.50 7.95
N LYS A 114 -23.95 36.36 7.24
CA LYS A 114 -23.03 35.22 7.37
C LYS A 114 -22.35 35.18 8.74
N GLY A 115 -21.93 36.34 9.25
CA GLY A 115 -21.38 36.49 10.60
C GLY A 115 -22.33 36.02 11.69
N ARG A 116 -23.64 36.30 11.57
CA ARG A 116 -24.66 35.80 12.53
C ARG A 116 -24.73 34.28 12.56
N LYS A 117 -24.68 33.60 11.40
CA LYS A 117 -24.68 32.13 11.32
C LYS A 117 -23.41 31.54 11.94
N ASN A 118 -22.24 32.07 11.56
CA ASN A 118 -20.95 31.65 12.13
C ASN A 118 -20.90 31.87 13.65
N ARG A 119 -21.48 32.96 14.15
CA ARG A 119 -21.54 33.29 15.58
C ARG A 119 -22.39 32.29 16.35
N LYS A 120 -23.48 31.78 15.77
CA LYS A 120 -24.27 30.68 16.37
C LYS A 120 -23.44 29.40 16.47
N GLU A 121 -22.77 29.00 15.37
CA GLU A 121 -21.87 27.83 15.37
C GLU A 121 -20.73 27.97 16.40
N LEU A 122 -20.12 29.16 16.52
CA LEU A 122 -19.07 29.42 17.51
C LEU A 122 -19.60 29.49 18.95
N ALA A 123 -20.84 29.94 19.15
CA ALA A 123 -21.44 30.04 20.48
C ALA A 123 -21.69 28.66 21.10
N GLU A 124 -22.02 27.65 20.28
CA GLU A 124 -22.17 26.26 20.74
C GLU A 124 -20.87 25.72 21.37
N GLU A 125 -19.71 26.04 20.80
CA GLU A 125 -18.42 25.56 21.31
C GLU A 125 -17.78 26.49 22.36
N CYS A 126 -17.95 27.82 22.23
CA CYS A 126 -17.26 28.80 23.08
C CYS A 126 -18.09 29.32 24.26
N LYS A 127 -19.42 29.13 24.27
CA LYS A 127 -20.41 29.72 25.19
C LYS A 127 -20.43 31.26 25.19
N THR A 128 -19.31 31.90 25.48
CA THR A 128 -19.10 33.34 25.42
C THR A 128 -18.09 33.71 24.34
N ILE A 129 -18.43 34.73 23.54
CA ILE A 129 -17.63 35.17 22.41
C ILE A 129 -16.92 36.47 22.81
N SER A 130 -15.71 36.33 23.33
CA SER A 130 -14.78 37.41 23.62
C SER A 130 -13.50 37.20 22.80
N SER A 131 -12.67 38.24 22.68
CA SER A 131 -11.39 38.13 21.96
C SER A 131 -10.51 37.02 22.53
N SER A 132 -10.45 36.89 23.87
CA SER A 132 -9.64 35.87 24.53
C SER A 132 -10.18 34.45 24.33
N THR A 133 -11.51 34.26 24.38
CA THR A 133 -12.11 32.94 24.14
C THR A 133 -11.91 32.49 22.69
N LEU A 134 -12.01 33.42 21.72
CA LEU A 134 -11.77 33.13 20.30
C LEU A 134 -10.31 32.75 20.02
N VAL A 135 -9.33 33.44 20.61
CA VAL A 135 -7.91 33.09 20.47
C VAL A 135 -7.63 31.70 21.05
N ASN A 136 -8.13 31.43 22.27
CA ASN A 136 -8.00 30.13 22.91
C ASN A 136 -8.65 29.02 22.08
N PHE A 137 -9.81 29.28 21.50
CA PHE A 137 -10.49 28.36 20.59
C PHE A 137 -9.66 28.07 19.33
N MET A 138 -9.13 29.11 18.68
CA MET A 138 -8.25 28.96 17.52
C MET A 138 -7.01 28.13 17.85
N GLU A 139 -6.36 28.36 18.98
CA GLU A 139 -5.19 27.58 19.41
C GLU A 139 -5.55 26.12 19.70
N LYS A 140 -6.71 25.85 20.33
CA LYS A 140 -7.24 24.48 20.49
C LYS A 140 -7.45 23.80 19.14
N GLN A 141 -8.09 24.48 18.19
CA GLN A 141 -8.34 23.93 16.85
C GLN A 141 -7.06 23.72 16.04
N LYS A 142 -6.09 24.66 16.09
CA LYS A 142 -4.77 24.49 15.48
C LYS A 142 -4.03 23.28 16.07
N THR A 143 -4.11 23.09 17.39
CA THR A 143 -3.49 21.95 18.07
C THR A 143 -4.14 20.63 17.66
N ARG A 144 -5.49 20.59 17.59
CA ARG A 144 -6.24 19.45 17.04
C ARG A 144 -5.80 19.13 15.60
N LEU A 145 -5.66 20.16 14.75
CA LEU A 145 -5.21 19.99 13.37
C LEU A 145 -3.79 19.40 13.30
N ARG A 146 -2.86 19.88 14.13
CA ARG A 146 -1.48 19.35 14.19
C ARG A 146 -1.47 17.89 14.63
N LYS A 147 -2.22 17.54 15.68
CA LYS A 147 -2.33 16.15 16.16
C LYS A 147 -2.92 15.23 15.09
N LEU A 148 -3.99 15.67 14.42
CA LEU A 148 -4.65 14.91 13.35
C LEU A 148 -3.72 14.66 12.15
N LYS A 149 -2.98 15.68 11.72
CA LYS A 149 -1.96 15.55 10.66
C LYS A 149 -0.89 14.54 11.05
N LYS A 150 -0.37 14.64 12.27
CA LYS A 150 0.68 13.74 12.79
C LYS A 150 0.19 12.30 12.89
N SER A 151 -1.02 12.07 13.40
CA SER A 151 -1.60 10.72 13.52
C SER A 151 -1.84 10.09 12.15
N PHE A 152 -2.37 10.85 11.19
CA PHE A 152 -2.60 10.35 9.83
C PHE A 152 -1.30 9.96 9.13
N LEU A 153 -0.26 10.81 9.23
CA LEU A 153 1.05 10.50 8.66
C LEU A 153 1.66 9.24 9.28
N ARG A 154 1.54 9.09 10.61
CA ARG A 154 2.00 7.89 11.32
C ARG A 154 1.28 6.64 10.84
N GLN A 155 -0.06 6.66 10.79
CA GLN A 155 -0.86 5.53 10.31
C GLN A 155 -0.52 5.14 8.87
N LYS A 156 -0.28 6.14 8.00
CA LYS A 156 0.16 5.89 6.62
C LYS A 156 1.49 5.12 6.59
N LYS A 157 2.50 5.58 7.34
CA LYS A 157 3.80 4.89 7.43
C LYS A 157 3.68 3.48 7.99
N GLU A 158 2.89 3.29 9.05
CA GLU A 158 2.67 1.97 9.65
C GLU A 158 2.00 1.01 8.66
N ARG A 159 1.07 1.50 7.83
CA ARG A 159 0.42 0.68 6.79
C ARG A 159 1.40 0.30 5.68
N GLU A 160 2.18 1.26 5.20
CA GLU A 160 3.21 1.01 4.18
C GLU A 160 4.23 -0.03 4.69
N ALA A 161 4.65 0.07 5.95
CA ALA A 161 5.54 -0.91 6.58
C ALA A 161 4.89 -2.30 6.69
N ARG A 162 3.61 -2.40 7.09
CA ARG A 162 2.89 -3.68 7.16
C ARG A 162 2.75 -4.34 5.78
N GLU A 163 2.47 -3.55 4.75
CA GLU A 163 2.36 -4.06 3.39
C GLU A 163 3.70 -4.59 2.88
N LEU A 164 4.79 -3.85 3.11
CA LEU A 164 6.14 -4.31 2.80
C LEU A 164 6.51 -5.58 3.56
N ASN A 165 6.22 -5.66 4.86
CA ASN A 165 6.49 -6.85 5.65
C ASN A 165 5.70 -8.06 5.11
N LYS A 166 4.45 -7.86 4.71
CA LYS A 166 3.63 -8.92 4.10
C LYS A 166 4.19 -9.37 2.75
N GLN A 167 4.70 -8.45 1.93
CA GLN A 167 5.39 -8.80 0.68
C GLN A 167 6.67 -9.60 0.94
N PHE A 168 7.42 -9.22 1.98
CA PHE A 168 8.62 -9.93 2.40
C PHE A 168 8.32 -11.35 2.89
N GLU A 169 7.27 -11.55 3.69
CA GLU A 169 6.84 -12.89 4.13
C GLU A 169 6.43 -13.81 2.96
N MET A 170 5.82 -13.24 1.92
CA MET A 170 5.30 -14.01 0.78
C MET A 170 6.37 -14.32 -0.28
N ASP A 171 7.30 -13.41 -0.52
CA ASP A 171 8.32 -13.53 -1.58
C ASP A 171 9.58 -12.74 -1.20
N THR A 172 10.41 -13.35 -0.36
CA THR A 172 11.67 -12.76 0.11
C THR A 172 12.61 -12.44 -1.06
N GLY A 173 12.67 -13.30 -2.07
CA GLY A 173 13.57 -13.17 -3.23
C GLY A 173 13.30 -11.90 -4.03
N LYS A 174 12.02 -11.59 -4.28
CA LYS A 174 11.62 -10.39 -5.03
C LYS A 174 11.90 -9.08 -4.29
N VAL A 175 11.86 -9.10 -2.95
CA VAL A 175 12.26 -7.95 -2.12
C VAL A 175 13.78 -7.73 -2.23
N TYR A 176 14.58 -8.79 -2.14
CA TYR A 176 16.03 -8.66 -2.35
C TYR A 176 16.39 -8.23 -3.77
N GLU A 177 15.67 -8.69 -4.79
CA GLU A 177 15.85 -8.27 -6.17
C GLU A 177 15.53 -6.77 -6.36
N THR A 178 14.48 -6.25 -5.71
CA THR A 178 14.19 -4.81 -5.72
C THR A 178 15.26 -3.99 -5.01
N PHE A 179 15.77 -4.46 -3.86
CA PHE A 179 16.90 -3.80 -3.20
C PHE A 179 18.18 -3.84 -4.05
N ASN A 180 18.51 -4.98 -4.65
CA ASN A 180 19.66 -5.12 -5.54
C ASN A 180 19.55 -4.18 -6.75
N ASN A 181 18.35 -4.03 -7.31
CA ASN A 181 18.08 -3.09 -8.40
C ASN A 181 18.21 -1.62 -7.97
N LEU A 182 17.84 -1.27 -6.74
CA LEU A 182 18.04 0.07 -6.19
C LEU A 182 19.52 0.36 -5.94
N ILE A 183 20.24 -0.62 -5.38
CA ILE A 183 21.69 -0.56 -5.14
C ILE A 183 22.45 -0.43 -6.47
N ALA A 184 22.04 -1.17 -7.51
CA ALA A 184 22.64 -1.08 -8.84
C ALA A 184 22.38 0.28 -9.54
N LYS A 185 21.32 0.99 -9.16
CA LYS A 185 20.97 2.33 -9.70
C LYS A 185 21.61 3.48 -8.93
N ASP A 186 22.17 3.21 -7.75
CA ASP A 186 22.82 4.22 -6.93
C ASP A 186 24.23 4.49 -7.48
N LYS A 187 24.49 5.74 -7.89
CA LYS A 187 25.74 6.15 -8.54
C LYS A 187 26.94 6.14 -7.58
N ASP A 188 26.69 6.28 -6.28
CA ASP A 188 27.73 6.23 -5.24
C ASP A 188 27.97 4.82 -4.70
N ASN A 189 27.27 3.81 -5.22
CA ASN A 189 27.42 2.42 -4.80
C ASN A 189 28.81 1.84 -5.13
N GLU A 190 29.48 2.32 -6.18
CA GLU A 190 30.86 1.92 -6.50
C GLU A 190 31.86 2.37 -5.42
N ASN A 191 31.60 3.52 -4.77
CA ASN A 191 32.46 4.08 -3.72
C ASN A 191 32.11 3.57 -2.31
N ARG A 192 31.04 2.79 -2.17
CA ARG A 192 30.61 2.26 -0.88
C ARG A 192 31.50 1.09 -0.48
N ALA A 193 32.21 1.23 0.64
CA ALA A 193 33.04 0.16 1.19
C ALA A 193 32.23 -1.13 1.31
N ARG A 194 32.57 -2.12 0.49
CA ARG A 194 31.95 -3.45 0.54
C ARG A 194 32.67 -4.23 1.63
N TYR A 195 31.93 -4.80 2.56
CA TYR A 195 32.48 -5.82 3.45
C TYR A 195 32.79 -7.05 2.61
N THR A 196 34.02 -7.12 2.11
CA THR A 196 34.53 -8.29 1.44
C THR A 196 34.75 -9.36 2.50
N ASN A 197 33.94 -10.42 2.48
CA ASN A 197 34.29 -11.68 3.13
C ASN A 197 35.44 -12.32 2.35
N ASN A 198 36.61 -11.69 2.34
CA ASN A 198 37.85 -12.27 1.83
C ASN A 198 38.36 -13.31 2.83
N LEU A 199 37.55 -14.34 3.12
CA LEU A 199 37.99 -15.47 3.92
C LEU A 199 39.10 -16.26 3.21
N LYS A 200 39.18 -16.16 1.87
CA LYS A 200 40.17 -16.88 1.05
C LYS A 200 41.53 -16.17 0.94
N GLU A 201 41.60 -14.83 1.04
CA GLU A 201 42.89 -14.11 1.12
C GLU A 201 43.43 -14.03 2.55
N ARG A 202 42.58 -14.22 3.57
CA ARG A 202 42.95 -14.19 4.99
C ARG A 202 43.63 -15.47 5.51
N GLN A 203 44.02 -16.40 4.64
CA GLN A 203 44.74 -17.62 5.06
C GLN A 203 46.26 -17.46 5.11
N GLY A 204 46.82 -16.32 4.67
CA GLY A 204 48.27 -16.12 4.58
C GLY A 204 48.90 -15.14 5.58
N GLY A 205 48.11 -14.39 6.34
CA GLY A 205 48.62 -13.47 7.36
C GLY A 205 48.24 -13.96 8.75
N GLU A 206 49.22 -14.19 9.62
CA GLU A 206 48.98 -14.27 11.06
C GLU A 206 48.23 -13.00 11.49
N PHE A 207 46.91 -13.09 11.64
CA PHE A 207 46.20 -12.12 12.44
C PHE A 207 46.78 -12.25 13.84
N GLU A 208 47.41 -11.18 14.34
CA GLU A 208 47.64 -11.01 15.77
C GLU A 208 46.28 -11.08 16.46
N LYS A 209 45.88 -12.29 16.83
CA LYS A 209 44.75 -12.51 17.72
C LYS A 209 45.22 -12.04 19.08
N PHE A 210 44.47 -11.15 19.69
CA PHE A 210 44.67 -10.79 21.09
C PHE A 210 44.76 -12.07 21.91
N LYS A 211 45.86 -12.24 22.62
CA LYS A 211 46.14 -13.45 23.40
C LYS A 211 45.32 -13.46 24.68
N ASN A 212 44.90 -12.29 25.17
CA ASN A 212 44.05 -12.16 26.34
C ASN A 212 43.05 -10.99 26.23
N ILE A 213 42.07 -10.98 27.13
CA ILE A 213 40.99 -9.98 27.17
C ILE A 213 41.52 -8.61 27.59
N GLU A 214 42.56 -8.53 28.43
CA GLU A 214 43.19 -7.25 28.80
C GLU A 214 43.82 -6.55 27.58
N GLU A 215 44.48 -7.30 26.70
CA GLU A 215 45.14 -6.80 25.49
C GLU A 215 44.11 -6.27 24.50
N ALA A 216 43.02 -7.02 24.28
CA ALA A 216 41.89 -6.55 23.50
C ALA A 216 41.25 -5.29 24.14
N SER A 217 41.11 -5.27 25.47
CA SER A 217 40.51 -4.14 26.18
C SER A 217 41.38 -2.89 26.12
N LYS A 218 42.71 -3.03 26.21
CA LYS A 218 43.65 -1.92 26.04
C LYS A 218 43.62 -1.36 24.62
N PHE A 219 43.64 -2.23 23.61
CA PHE A 219 43.56 -1.81 22.22
C PHE A 219 42.34 -0.92 21.93
N TRP A 220 41.16 -1.33 22.41
CA TRP A 220 39.93 -0.55 22.21
C TRP A 220 39.85 0.71 23.08
N LYS A 221 40.66 0.84 24.13
CA LYS A 221 40.76 2.06 24.94
C LYS A 221 41.71 3.09 24.34
N GLU A 222 42.63 2.66 23.48
CA GLU A 222 43.64 3.52 22.84
C GLU A 222 43.21 4.05 21.46
N LEU A 223 42.12 3.52 20.88
CA LEU A 223 41.43 4.00 19.67
C LEU A 223 40.44 5.14 19.97
#